data_AF-A0A1B6GX47-F1
#
_entry.id   AF-A0A1B6GX47-F1
#
_cell.length_a   1.000
_cell.length_b   1.000
_cell.length_c   1.000
_cell.angle_alpha   90.00
_cell.angle_beta   90.00
_cell.angle_gamma   90.00
#
_symmetry.space_group_name_H-M   'P 1'
#
loop_
_entity.id
_entity.type
_entity.pdbx_description
1 polymer ?
#
loop_
_entity_poly.entity_id
_entity_poly.type
_entity_poly.pdbx_seq_one_letter_code
_entity_poly.pdbx_strand_id
1 'polypeptide(L)'
;RCCAVADRTGHSLLHTLYGQSLRYDCNYFIEYFALDLLMEGGECRGVIALCLEDGTIHRFRAKNTVLATGGYGRTYFSTTAAHICTGDGTAMVSRADLYNEDLEFVQFHPTGIYGAGCLITEGCRGEGGYL
;
A
#
# COMPACT_ATOMS: atom_id res chain seq x y z
N ARG A 1 21.92 4.14 14.93
CA ARG A 1 21.01 5.30 14.77
C ARG A 1 20.26 5.11 13.45
N CYS A 2 18.94 5.31 13.41
CA CYS A 2 18.15 5.17 12.17
C CYS A 2 18.33 6.43 11.30
N CYS A 3 18.53 6.29 9.99
CA CYS A 3 18.59 7.43 9.07
C CYS A 3 17.20 8.08 8.98
N ALA A 4 17.13 9.40 9.11
CA ALA A 4 15.86 10.11 9.15
C ALA A 4 15.94 11.49 8.50
N VAL A 5 14.79 11.97 8.03
CA VAL A 5 14.56 13.37 7.70
C VAL A 5 13.58 13.92 8.73
N ALA A 6 14.14 14.32 9.88
CA ALA A 6 13.37 14.66 11.09
C ALA A 6 12.30 13.57 11.38
N ASP A 7 11.06 13.96 11.62
CA ASP A 7 9.90 13.10 11.86
C ASP A 7 9.05 12.84 10.59
N ARG A 8 9.58 13.16 9.40
CA ARG A 8 8.84 13.14 8.12
C ARG A 8 9.56 12.35 7.01
N THR A 9 10.41 11.39 7.38
CA THR A 9 11.19 10.58 6.44
C THR A 9 10.36 10.01 5.29
N GLY A 10 9.17 9.45 5.58
CA GLY A 10 8.29 8.89 4.56
C GLY A 10 7.77 9.91 3.55
N HIS A 11 7.45 11.13 4.01
CA HIS A 11 7.01 12.22 3.15
C HIS A 11 8.13 12.63 2.17
N SER A 12 9.33 12.90 2.68
CA SER A 12 10.47 13.26 1.83
C SER A 12 10.85 12.14 0.86
N LEU A 13 10.80 10.89 1.31
CA LEU A 13 11.11 9.72 0.48
C LEU A 13 10.12 9.59 -0.68
N LEU A 14 8.81 9.62 -0.41
CA LEU A 14 7.79 9.41 -1.43
C LEU A 14 7.79 10.54 -2.47
N HIS A 15 7.91 11.80 -2.04
CA HIS A 15 8.03 12.93 -2.95
C HIS A 15 9.31 12.86 -3.81
N THR A 16 10.42 12.42 -3.23
CA THR A 16 11.67 12.26 -3.97
C THR A 16 11.53 11.17 -5.04
N LEU A 17 10.96 10.01 -4.69
CA LEU A 17 10.75 8.92 -5.65
C LEU A 17 9.77 9.31 -6.76
N TYR A 18 8.67 9.98 -6.43
CA TYR A 18 7.74 10.50 -7.43
C TYR A 18 8.43 11.50 -8.37
N GLY A 19 9.21 12.44 -7.83
CA GLY A 19 10.00 13.36 -8.65
C GLY A 19 11.03 12.66 -9.55
N GLN A 20 11.67 11.59 -9.06
CA GLN A 20 12.59 10.78 -9.86
C GLN A 20 11.87 9.97 -10.94
N SER A 21 10.69 9.45 -10.67
CA SER A 21 9.97 8.58 -11.61
C SER A 21 9.52 9.34 -12.86
N LEU A 22 9.27 10.66 -12.74
CA LEU A 22 8.98 11.55 -13.86
C LEU A 22 10.13 11.72 -14.88
N ARG A 23 11.34 11.25 -14.56
CA ARG A 23 12.49 11.27 -15.48
C ARG A 23 12.48 10.10 -16.47
N TYR A 24 11.55 9.18 -16.33
CA TYR A 24 11.40 8.00 -17.17
C TYR A 24 10.06 8.03 -17.89
N ASP A 25 9.98 7.33 -19.02
CA ASP A 25 8.75 7.21 -19.84
C ASP A 25 7.78 6.16 -19.25
N CYS A 26 7.44 6.32 -17.97
CA CYS A 26 6.46 5.48 -17.29
C CYS A 26 5.05 5.98 -17.62
N ASN A 27 4.17 5.07 -18.04
CA ASN A 27 2.76 5.37 -18.25
C ASN A 27 2.01 5.25 -16.91
N TYR A 28 1.48 6.38 -16.42
CA TYR A 28 0.69 6.42 -15.20
C TYR A 28 -0.80 6.37 -15.51
N PHE A 29 -1.49 5.41 -14.91
CA PHE A 29 -2.96 5.33 -14.89
C PHE A 29 -3.42 5.70 -13.48
N ILE A 30 -3.50 7.00 -13.22
CA ILE A 30 -3.86 7.56 -11.90
C ILE A 30 -5.37 7.40 -11.69
N GLU A 31 -5.78 7.11 -10.45
CA GLU A 31 -7.20 6.86 -10.10
C GLU A 31 -7.82 5.69 -10.87
N TYR A 32 -7.04 4.61 -11.05
CA TYR A 32 -7.52 3.31 -11.50
C TYR A 32 -7.56 2.34 -10.34
N PHE A 33 -8.71 1.72 -10.11
CA PHE A 33 -8.90 0.72 -9.07
C PHE A 33 -8.77 -0.68 -9.66
N ALA A 34 -7.68 -1.39 -9.34
CA ALA A 34 -7.47 -2.76 -9.78
C ALA A 34 -8.46 -3.71 -9.09
N LEU A 35 -9.16 -4.51 -9.89
CA LEU A 35 -10.23 -5.39 -9.42
C LEU A 35 -9.73 -6.82 -9.26
N ASP A 36 -9.06 -7.38 -10.27
CA ASP A 36 -8.58 -8.76 -10.24
C ASP A 36 -7.35 -9.00 -11.15
N LEU A 37 -6.64 -10.09 -10.85
CA LEU A 37 -5.58 -10.61 -11.71
C LEU A 37 -6.18 -11.33 -12.93
N LEU A 38 -5.57 -11.14 -14.09
CA LEU A 38 -5.88 -11.91 -15.29
C LEU A 38 -5.05 -13.20 -15.28
N MET A 39 -5.61 -14.31 -14.80
CA MET A 39 -4.91 -15.60 -14.69
C MET A 39 -5.21 -16.51 -15.88
N GLU A 40 -4.19 -17.16 -16.43
CA GLU A 40 -4.33 -18.15 -17.51
C GLU A 40 -3.26 -19.25 -17.37
N GLY A 41 -3.68 -20.51 -17.23
CA GLY A 41 -2.76 -21.63 -17.10
C GLY A 41 -1.81 -21.53 -15.89
N GLY A 42 -2.25 -20.89 -14.80
CA GLY A 42 -1.44 -20.62 -13.61
C GLY A 42 -0.51 -19.41 -13.73
N GLU A 43 -0.49 -18.73 -14.88
CA GLU A 43 0.34 -17.55 -15.11
C GLU A 43 -0.50 -16.26 -15.04
N CYS A 44 0.05 -15.22 -14.40
CA CYS A 44 -0.55 -13.89 -14.44
C CYS A 44 -0.26 -13.21 -15.79
N ARG A 45 -1.31 -12.75 -16.47
CA ARG A 45 -1.29 -12.06 -17.77
C ARG A 45 -1.59 -10.57 -17.66
N GLY A 46 -1.72 -10.04 -16.46
CA GLY A 46 -2.09 -8.63 -16.22
C GLY A 46 -3.16 -8.45 -15.15
N VAL A 47 -3.88 -7.33 -15.24
CA VAL A 47 -4.99 -6.98 -14.33
C VAL A 47 -6.19 -6.41 -15.09
N ILE A 48 -7.38 -6.55 -14.50
CA ILE A 48 -8.58 -5.79 -14.85
C ILE A 48 -8.80 -4.69 -13.81
N ALA A 49 -9.16 -3.49 -14.26
CA ALA A 49 -9.32 -2.32 -13.40
C ALA A 49 -10.49 -1.44 -13.83
N LEU A 50 -11.00 -0.66 -12.88
CA LEU A 50 -12.01 0.39 -13.08
C LEU A 50 -11.31 1.75 -13.11
N CYS A 51 -11.53 2.53 -14.16
CA CYS A 51 -11.19 3.95 -14.18
C CYS A 51 -12.19 4.71 -13.30
N LEU A 52 -11.72 5.36 -12.23
CA LEU A 52 -12.62 6.04 -11.30
C LEU A 52 -13.13 7.38 -11.85
N GLU A 53 -12.42 7.97 -12.81
CA GLU A 53 -12.81 9.24 -13.43
C GLU A 53 -14.04 9.11 -14.33
N ASP A 54 -14.09 8.06 -15.17
CA ASP A 54 -15.11 7.89 -16.20
C ASP A 54 -15.95 6.60 -16.07
N GLY A 55 -15.61 5.74 -15.10
CA GLY A 55 -16.32 4.48 -14.85
C GLY A 55 -16.04 3.35 -15.85
N THR A 56 -15.09 3.53 -16.77
CA THR A 56 -14.77 2.52 -17.79
C THR A 56 -13.93 1.37 -17.22
N ILE A 57 -14.07 0.19 -17.82
CA ILE A 57 -13.30 -1.00 -17.44
C ILE A 57 -12.14 -1.21 -18.41
N HIS A 58 -10.95 -1.40 -17.85
CA HIS A 58 -9.70 -1.56 -18.58
C HIS A 58 -9.05 -2.90 -18.26
N ARG A 59 -8.41 -3.49 -19.28
CA ARG A 59 -7.56 -4.67 -19.13
C ARG A 59 -6.13 -4.30 -19.48
N PHE A 60 -5.26 -4.34 -18.50
CA PHE A 60 -3.83 -4.11 -18.67
C PHE A 60 -3.14 -5.45 -18.86
N ARG A 61 -2.82 -5.80 -20.11
CA ARG A 61 -2.06 -7.01 -20.42
C ARG A 61 -0.57 -6.75 -20.30
N ALA A 62 0.13 -7.59 -19.57
CA ALA A 62 1.58 -7.51 -19.41
C ALA A 62 2.19 -8.91 -19.27
N LYS A 63 3.48 -9.04 -19.63
CA LYS A 63 4.23 -10.28 -19.42
C LYS A 63 4.50 -10.54 -17.93
N ASN A 64 4.66 -9.46 -17.15
CA ASN A 64 4.89 -9.51 -15.71
C ASN A 64 4.03 -8.44 -15.04
N THR A 65 3.51 -8.77 -13.86
CA THR A 65 2.68 -7.87 -13.03
C THR A 65 3.30 -7.80 -11.65
N VAL A 66 3.46 -6.58 -11.10
CA VAL A 66 3.96 -6.36 -9.74
C VAL A 66 2.82 -5.79 -8.90
N LEU A 67 2.52 -6.43 -7.77
CA LEU A 67 1.59 -5.90 -6.78
C LEU A 67 2.36 -5.17 -5.68
N ALA A 68 2.06 -3.89 -5.50
CA ALA A 68 2.65 -3.03 -4.46
C ALA A 68 1.55 -2.21 -3.74
N THR A 69 0.46 -2.88 -3.36
CA THR A 69 -0.82 -2.25 -2.96
C THR A 69 -0.91 -1.85 -1.48
N GLY A 70 0.19 -1.95 -0.73
CA GLY A 70 0.18 -1.69 0.71
C GLY A 70 -0.47 -2.81 1.53
N GLY A 71 -0.80 -2.52 2.81
CA GLY A 71 -1.37 -3.47 3.76
C GLY A 71 -2.89 -3.35 3.96
N TYR A 72 -3.41 -4.07 4.95
CA TYR A 72 -4.85 -4.22 5.25
C TYR A 72 -5.26 -3.70 6.64
N GLY A 73 -4.56 -2.70 7.18
CA GLY A 73 -4.77 -2.22 8.55
C GLY A 73 -6.17 -1.71 8.86
N ARG A 74 -7.02 -1.45 7.86
CA ARG A 74 -8.43 -1.04 8.02
C ARG A 74 -9.39 -2.17 8.39
N THR A 75 -8.91 -3.38 8.57
CA THR A 75 -9.69 -4.46 9.19
C THR A 75 -9.91 -4.23 10.70
N TYR A 76 -9.13 -3.34 11.33
CA TYR A 76 -9.26 -3.01 12.75
C TYR A 76 -10.00 -1.69 12.98
N PHE A 77 -10.75 -1.62 14.10
CA PHE A 77 -11.52 -0.44 14.49
C PHE A 77 -10.62 0.78 14.76
N SER A 78 -9.53 0.59 15.51
CA SER A 78 -8.52 1.61 15.78
C SER A 78 -7.22 1.21 15.08
N THR A 79 -6.70 2.10 14.23
CA THR A 79 -5.52 1.84 13.40
C THR A 79 -4.85 3.16 12.99
N THR A 80 -3.52 3.13 12.84
CA THR A 80 -2.76 4.26 12.28
C THR A 80 -2.83 4.29 10.75
N ALA A 81 -3.36 3.24 10.12
CA ALA A 81 -3.41 3.10 8.68
C ALA A 81 -4.34 4.13 8.03
N ALA A 82 -3.98 4.57 6.81
CA ALA A 82 -4.86 5.41 6.01
C ALA A 82 -6.18 4.67 5.69
N HIS A 83 -7.22 5.42 5.32
CA HIS A 83 -8.52 4.82 4.93
C HIS A 83 -8.42 3.91 3.70
N ILE A 84 -7.40 4.13 2.86
CA ILE A 84 -7.13 3.36 1.64
C ILE A 84 -6.34 2.06 1.87
N CYS A 85 -5.96 1.73 3.11
CA CYS A 85 -5.20 0.50 3.41
C CYS A 85 -6.16 -0.69 3.64
N THR A 86 -6.83 -1.14 2.57
CA THR A 86 -7.92 -2.13 2.58
C THR A 86 -7.54 -3.53 2.14
N GLY A 87 -6.28 -3.76 1.75
CA GLY A 87 -5.82 -5.10 1.36
C GLY A 87 -6.25 -5.56 -0.04
N ASP A 88 -6.49 -4.63 -0.96
CA ASP A 88 -7.08 -4.93 -2.28
C ASP A 88 -6.23 -5.94 -3.07
N GLY A 89 -4.91 -5.76 -3.10
CA GLY A 89 -3.99 -6.70 -3.75
C GLY A 89 -3.91 -8.06 -3.07
N THR A 90 -3.90 -8.10 -1.73
CA THR A 90 -3.99 -9.35 -0.94
C THR A 90 -5.26 -10.12 -1.31
N ALA A 91 -6.37 -9.41 -1.47
CA ALA A 91 -7.64 -10.00 -1.85
C ALA A 91 -7.67 -10.48 -3.32
N MET A 92 -7.02 -9.76 -4.25
CA MET A 92 -6.84 -10.22 -5.64
C MET A 92 -6.05 -11.54 -5.71
N VAL A 93 -5.01 -11.68 -4.88
CA VAL A 93 -4.23 -12.93 -4.77
C VAL A 93 -5.11 -14.06 -4.24
N SER A 94 -5.88 -13.83 -3.17
CA SER A 94 -6.82 -14.84 -2.64
C SER A 94 -7.88 -15.26 -3.67
N ARG A 95 -8.44 -14.31 -4.44
CA ARG A 95 -9.44 -14.60 -5.48
C ARG A 95 -8.86 -15.35 -6.68
N ALA A 96 -7.55 -15.27 -6.88
CA ALA A 96 -6.81 -16.05 -7.87
C ALA A 96 -6.40 -17.45 -7.36
N ASP A 97 -6.92 -17.88 -6.21
CA ASP A 97 -6.59 -19.14 -5.54
C ASP A 97 -5.08 -19.30 -5.23
N LEU A 98 -4.41 -18.16 -4.99
CA LEU A 98 -3.03 -18.11 -4.56
C LEU A 98 -2.93 -17.87 -3.06
N TYR A 99 -1.81 -18.28 -2.47
CA TYR A 99 -1.60 -18.19 -1.03
C TYR A 99 -1.13 -16.79 -0.61
N ASN A 100 -1.73 -16.30 0.46
CA ASN A 100 -1.14 -15.29 1.31
C ASN A 100 -0.48 -15.99 2.50
N GLU A 101 0.52 -15.35 3.10
CA GLU A 101 1.32 -15.91 4.19
C GLU A 101 1.23 -14.99 5.42
N ASP A 102 1.23 -15.61 6.61
CA ASP A 102 1.40 -14.94 7.91
C ASP A 102 0.41 -13.79 8.22
N LEU A 103 -0.82 -13.88 7.70
CA LEU A 103 -1.84 -12.83 7.88
C LEU A 103 -2.29 -12.64 9.34
N GLU A 104 -2.06 -13.62 10.20
CA GLU A 104 -2.33 -13.57 11.64
C GLU A 104 -1.34 -12.66 12.41
N PHE A 105 -0.17 -12.36 11.85
CA PHE A 105 0.87 -11.58 12.51
C PHE A 105 0.69 -10.08 12.28
N VAL A 106 -0.20 -9.47 13.07
CA VAL A 106 -0.50 -8.03 12.99
C VAL A 106 0.30 -7.23 14.03
N GLN A 107 1.03 -6.23 13.57
CA GLN A 107 1.80 -5.33 14.43
C GLN A 107 0.91 -4.19 14.98
N PHE A 108 0.98 -3.98 16.30
CA PHE A 108 0.39 -2.83 16.98
C PHE A 108 1.48 -1.86 17.41
N HIS A 109 1.41 -0.62 16.93
CA HIS A 109 2.38 0.40 17.33
C HIS A 109 2.06 0.92 18.75
N PRO A 110 3.05 1.02 19.65
CA PRO A 110 2.82 1.34 21.07
C PRO A 110 2.28 2.76 21.30
N THR A 111 2.54 3.70 20.38
CA THR A 111 2.22 5.13 20.54
C THR A 111 1.33 5.67 19.41
N GLY A 112 0.19 5.01 19.15
CA GLY A 112 -0.92 5.65 18.42
C GLY A 112 -1.64 6.64 19.34
N ILE A 113 -1.92 7.86 18.87
CA ILE A 113 -2.56 8.89 19.72
C ILE A 113 -3.97 8.45 20.12
N TYR A 114 -4.31 8.63 21.39
CA TYR A 114 -5.61 8.27 21.92
C TYR A 114 -6.75 9.01 21.20
N GLY A 115 -7.87 8.31 20.97
CA GLY A 115 -9.01 8.80 20.20
C GLY A 115 -8.78 8.73 18.70
N ALA A 116 -7.91 9.59 18.14
CA ALA A 116 -7.78 9.73 16.69
C ALA A 116 -6.99 8.59 16.01
N GLY A 117 -6.08 7.92 16.72
CA GLY A 117 -5.27 6.82 16.15
C GLY A 117 -4.10 7.26 15.27
N CYS A 118 -3.87 8.56 15.05
CA CYS A 118 -2.68 9.06 14.35
C CYS A 118 -1.38 8.59 15.01
N LEU A 119 -0.39 8.23 14.20
CA LEU A 119 0.90 7.76 14.68
C LEU A 119 1.68 8.87 15.39
N ILE A 120 2.21 8.57 16.59
CA ILE A 120 3.33 9.29 17.20
C ILE A 120 4.58 8.44 17.04
N THR A 121 5.59 8.98 16.35
CA THR A 121 6.78 8.23 15.95
C THR A 121 7.51 7.61 17.14
N GLU A 122 8.02 6.38 16.96
CA GLU A 122 8.97 5.78 17.90
C GLU A 122 10.22 6.65 18.12
N GLY A 123 10.56 7.51 17.15
CA GLY A 123 11.62 8.51 17.29
C GLY A 123 11.49 9.36 18.55
N CYS A 124 10.27 9.62 19.05
CA CYS A 124 10.07 10.31 20.33
C CYS A 124 10.77 9.59 21.50
N ARG A 125 10.63 8.26 21.58
CA ARG A 125 11.31 7.43 22.59
C ARG A 125 12.80 7.29 22.29
N GLY A 126 13.15 7.12 21.01
CA GLY A 126 14.54 7.04 20.56
C GLY A 126 15.37 8.28 20.87
N GLU A 127 14.74 9.46 20.89
CA GLU A 127 15.36 10.75 21.23
C GLU A 127 15.17 11.14 22.71
N GLY A 128 14.79 10.20 23.58
CA GLY A 128 14.80 10.36 25.05
C GLY A 128 13.44 10.60 25.71
N GLY A 129 12.33 10.46 24.98
CA GLY A 129 10.99 10.44 25.55
C GLY A 129 10.71 9.17 26.36
N TYR A 130 9.83 9.29 27.36
CA TYR A 130 9.39 8.19 28.21
C TYR A 130 7.86 8.02 28.09
N LEU A 131 7.38 6.82 28.44
CA LEU A 131 5.95 6.51 28.54
C LEU A 131 5.42 6.89 29.92
#